data_AF-M7Y933-F1
#
_entry.id   AF-M7Y933-F1
#
_cell.length_a   1.000
_cell.length_b   1.000
_cell.length_c   1.000
_cell.angle_alpha   90.00
_cell.angle_beta   90.00
_cell.angle_gamma   90.00
#
_symmetry.space_group_name_H-M   'P 1'
#
loop_
_entity.id
_entity.type
_entity.pdbx_description
1 polymer ?
#
loop_
_entity_poly.entity_id
_entity_poly.type
_entity_poly.pdbx_seq_one_letter_code
_entity_poly.pdbx_strand_id
1 'polypeptide(L)'
;MAMAMELADKLLLVLQSYSLPVWAMIISGLFVAVSLSLSIYLLLNHLSAYKNPEEQKFLVGVVLMVPIYAIESYKRLLSLDPG
;
A
#
# COMPACT_ATOMS: atom_id res chain seq x y z
N MET A 1 26.19 26.35 1.25
CA MET A 1 24.72 26.18 1.28
C MET A 1 24.09 26.25 -0.12
N ALA A 2 24.49 27.18 -0.99
CA ALA A 2 23.99 27.24 -2.39
C ALA A 2 24.19 25.94 -3.20
N MET A 3 25.39 25.32 -3.13
CA MET A 3 25.67 24.05 -3.80
C MET A 3 24.79 22.88 -3.32
N ALA A 4 24.41 22.88 -2.03
CA ALA A 4 23.55 21.83 -1.48
C ALA A 4 22.09 21.99 -1.95
N MET A 5 21.64 23.24 -2.12
CA MET A 5 20.31 23.54 -2.66
C MET A 5 20.21 23.18 -4.15
N GLU A 6 21.24 23.50 -4.94
CA GLU A 6 21.30 23.11 -6.36
C GLU A 6 21.28 21.57 -6.54
N LEU A 7 21.92 20.83 -5.65
CA LEU A 7 21.90 19.36 -5.68
C LEU A 7 20.52 18.80 -5.32
N ALA A 8 19.81 19.43 -4.37
CA ALA A 8 18.45 19.03 -4.00
C ALA A 8 17.46 19.24 -5.18
N ASP A 9 17.57 20.37 -5.89
CA ASP A 9 16.73 20.66 -7.05
C ASP A 9 16.99 19.68 -8.20
N LYS A 10 18.26 19.34 -8.46
CA LYS A 10 18.63 18.32 -9.46
C LYS A 10 18.12 16.93 -9.08
N LEU A 11 18.20 16.57 -7.79
CA LEU A 11 17.65 15.31 -7.30
C LEU A 11 16.13 15.27 -7.49
N LEU A 12 15.43 16.37 -7.18
CA LEU A 12 13.98 16.47 -7.33
C LEU A 12 13.57 16.33 -8.80
N LEU A 13 14.30 16.95 -9.73
CA LEU A 13 14.10 16.79 -11.18
C LEU A 13 14.35 15.35 -11.67
N VAL A 14 15.37 14.67 -11.14
CA VAL A 14 15.64 13.26 -11.49
C VAL A 14 14.52 12.35 -10.97
N LEU A 15 14.00 12.61 -9.77
CA LEU A 15 12.87 11.87 -9.22
C LEU A 15 11.57 12.13 -10.00
N GLN A 16 11.34 13.36 -10.47
CA GLN A 16 10.21 13.70 -11.34
C GLN A 16 10.31 13.16 -12.77
N SER A 17 11.51 12.81 -13.26
CA SER A 17 11.66 12.23 -14.61
C SER A 17 11.56 10.72 -14.63
N TYR A 18 11.34 10.09 -13.47
CA TYR A 18 11.14 8.65 -13.38
C TYR A 18 9.74 8.26 -13.85
N SER A 19 9.65 7.61 -15.01
CA SER A 19 8.39 7.04 -15.49
C SER A 19 8.15 5.67 -14.85
N LEU A 20 6.95 5.47 -14.30
CA LEU A 20 6.59 4.18 -13.72
C LEU A 20 6.45 3.09 -14.79
N PRO A 21 7.12 1.94 -14.62
CA PRO A 21 6.88 0.81 -15.50
C PRO A 21 5.45 0.28 -15.32
N VAL A 22 4.70 0.16 -16.43
CA VAL A 22 3.31 -0.33 -16.47
C VAL A 22 3.17 -1.72 -15.83
N TRP A 23 4.13 -2.60 -16.05
CA TRP A 23 4.13 -3.94 -15.45
C TRP A 23 4.19 -3.89 -13.91
N ALA A 24 4.89 -2.91 -13.32
CA ALA A 24 4.97 -2.78 -11.87
C ALA A 24 3.63 -2.32 -11.29
N MET A 25 2.92 -1.42 -11.97
CA MET A 25 1.57 -1.01 -11.58
C MET A 25 0.59 -2.18 -11.60
N ILE A 26 0.61 -2.99 -12.67
CA ILE A 26 -0.27 -4.16 -12.82
C ILE A 26 0.01 -5.20 -11.72
N ILE A 27 1.28 -5.56 -11.51
CA ILE A 27 1.66 -6.54 -10.48
C ILE A 27 1.29 -6.01 -9.10
N SER A 28 1.64 -4.77 -8.77
CA SER A 28 1.30 -4.19 -7.47
C SER A 28 -0.21 -4.15 -7.24
N GLY A 29 -1.00 -3.75 -8.23
CA GLY A 29 -2.47 -3.75 -8.16
C GLY A 29 -3.06 -5.15 -7.94
N LEU A 30 -2.50 -6.18 -8.59
CA LEU A 30 -2.92 -7.58 -8.38
C LEU A 30 -2.70 -8.02 -6.93
N PHE A 31 -1.54 -7.73 -6.35
CA PHE A 31 -1.24 -8.09 -4.96
C PHE A 31 -2.12 -7.32 -3.95
N VAL A 32 -2.46 -6.06 -4.23
CA VAL A 32 -3.45 -5.31 -3.44
C VAL A 32 -4.82 -5.99 -3.49
N ALA A 33 -5.28 -6.41 -4.68
CA ALA A 33 -6.54 -7.11 -4.83
C ALA A 33 -6.56 -8.43 -4.06
N VAL A 34 -5.50 -9.24 -4.18
CA VAL A 34 -5.35 -10.49 -3.43
C VAL A 34 -5.36 -10.23 -1.92
N SER A 35 -4.63 -9.22 -1.44
CA SER A 35 -4.60 -8.85 -0.02
C SER A 35 -5.99 -8.47 0.48
N LEU A 36 -6.75 -7.71 -0.30
CA LEU A 36 -8.11 -7.29 0.06
C LEU A 36 -9.06 -8.48 0.10
N SER A 37 -9.06 -9.32 -0.94
CA SER A 37 -9.91 -10.51 -1.02
C SER A 37 -9.66 -11.48 0.13
N LEU A 38 -8.39 -11.78 0.43
CA LEU A 38 -8.03 -12.69 1.52
C LEU A 38 -8.40 -12.11 2.90
N SER A 39 -8.20 -10.81 3.10
CA SER A 39 -8.57 -10.14 4.36
C SER A 39 -10.08 -10.15 4.57
N ILE A 40 -10.87 -9.87 3.52
CA ILE A 40 -12.34 -9.96 3.59
C ILE A 40 -12.77 -11.39 3.91
N TYR A 41 -12.20 -12.40 3.24
CA TYR A 41 -12.49 -13.80 3.51
C TYR A 41 -12.23 -14.17 4.98
N LEU A 42 -11.07 -13.79 5.52
CA LEU A 42 -10.72 -14.04 6.93
C LEU A 42 -11.66 -13.31 7.89
N LEU A 43 -12.00 -12.05 7.62
CA LEU A 43 -12.95 -11.30 8.43
C LEU A 43 -14.32 -11.98 8.48
N LEU A 44 -14.84 -12.44 7.34
CA LEU A 44 -16.11 -13.16 7.28
C LEU A 44 -16.05 -14.47 8.07
N ASN A 45 -14.97 -15.24 7.93
CA ASN A 45 -14.75 -16.45 8.71
C ASN A 45 -14.73 -16.15 10.22
N HIS A 46 -14.04 -15.10 10.66
CA HIS A 46 -14.01 -14.72 12.07
C HIS A 46 -15.38 -14.28 12.58
N LEU A 47 -16.11 -13.45 11.82
CA LEU A 47 -17.45 -13.00 12.19
C LEU A 47 -18.45 -14.18 12.24
N SER A 48 -18.28 -15.22 11.41
CA SER A 48 -19.13 -16.41 11.44
C SER A 48 -18.97 -17.26 12.71
N ALA A 49 -17.79 -17.21 13.35
CA ALA A 49 -17.46 -17.97 14.56
C ALA A 49 -17.34 -17.05 15.80
N TYR A 50 -18.10 -15.95 15.84
CA TYR A 50 -17.93 -14.90 16.85
C TYR A 50 -18.39 -15.35 18.25
N LYS A 51 -17.42 -15.72 19.10
CA LYS A 51 -17.68 -16.23 20.47
C LYS A 51 -16.99 -15.40 21.56
N ASN A 52 -15.84 -14.81 21.27
CA ASN A 52 -15.02 -14.08 22.23
C ASN A 52 -14.70 -12.67 21.70
N PRO A 53 -15.47 -11.64 22.10
CA PRO A 53 -15.40 -10.33 21.48
C PRO A 53 -14.08 -9.56 21.68
N GLU A 54 -13.39 -9.73 22.82
CA GLU A 54 -12.12 -9.03 23.06
C GLU A 54 -10.99 -9.51 22.14
N GLU A 55 -10.78 -10.83 22.07
CA GLU A 55 -9.72 -11.42 21.23
C GLU A 55 -9.98 -11.20 19.74
N GLN A 56 -11.24 -11.26 19.30
CA GLN A 56 -11.58 -11.03 17.91
C GLN A 56 -11.44 -9.59 17.47
N LYS A 57 -11.71 -8.61 18.35
CA LYS A 57 -11.51 -7.20 18.01
C LYS A 57 -10.03 -6.92 17.71
N PHE A 58 -9.11 -7.53 18.46
CA PHE A 58 -7.68 -7.44 18.17
C PHE A 58 -7.34 -8.09 16.82
N LEU A 59 -7.84 -9.29 16.57
CA LEU A 59 -7.57 -10.04 15.34
C LEU A 59 -8.10 -9.33 14.08
N VAL A 60 -9.29 -8.71 14.16
CA VAL A 60 -9.85 -7.87 13.08
C VAL A 60 -8.91 -6.72 12.74
N GLY A 61 -8.33 -6.07 13.75
CA GLY A 61 -7.31 -5.03 13.55
C GLY A 61 -6.08 -5.56 12.80
N VAL A 62 -5.56 -6.71 13.21
CA VAL A 62 -4.39 -7.36 12.55
C VAL A 62 -4.70 -7.74 11.10
N VAL A 63 -5.87 -8.30 10.83
CA VAL A 63 -6.28 -8.69 9.48
C VAL A 63 -6.45 -7.46 8.58
N LEU A 64 -7.00 -6.35 9.11
CA LEU A 64 -7.18 -5.10 8.35
C LEU A 64 -5.88 -4.31 8.13
N MET A 65 -4.85 -4.50 8.98
CA MET A 65 -3.56 -3.83 8.78
C MET A 65 -2.93 -4.19 7.44
N VAL A 66 -2.96 -5.47 7.05
CA VAL A 66 -2.34 -5.97 5.81
C VAL A 66 -2.86 -5.26 4.55
N PRO A 67 -4.17 -5.20 4.27
CA PRO A 67 -4.69 -4.52 3.08
C PRO A 67 -4.51 -2.99 3.16
N ILE A 68 -4.53 -2.39 4.35
CA ILE A 68 -4.26 -0.95 4.50
C ILE A 68 -2.83 -0.64 4.05
N TYR A 69 -1.84 -1.42 4.52
CA TYR A 69 -0.45 -1.23 4.10
C TYR A 69 -0.24 -1.47 2.61
N ALA A 70 -0.92 -2.47 2.03
CA ALA A 70 -0.86 -2.73 0.59
C ALA A 70 -1.40 -1.53 -0.22
N ILE A 71 -2.53 -0.95 0.20
CA ILE A 71 -3.12 0.23 -0.45
C ILE A 71 -2.20 1.45 -0.31
N GLU A 72 -1.66 1.71 0.88
CA GLU A 72 -0.71 2.82 1.09
C GLU A 72 0.55 2.67 0.23
N SER A 73 1.07 1.46 0.12
CA SER A 73 2.21 1.15 -0.75
C SER A 73 1.87 1.38 -2.23
N TYR A 74 0.68 0.99 -2.68
CA TYR A 74 0.25 1.18 -4.06
C TYR A 74 0.02 2.66 -4.39
N LYS A 75 -0.59 3.44 -3.49
CA LYS A 75 -0.71 4.90 -3.64
C LYS A 75 0.66 5.57 -3.75
N ARG A 76 1.63 5.15 -2.93
CA ARG A 76 3.00 5.64 -3.03
C ARG A 76 3.61 5.30 -4.37
N LEU A 77 3.41 4.08 -4.87
CA LEU A 77 3.85 3.70 -6.20
C LEU A 77 3.26 4.63 -7.25
N LEU A 78 1.94 4.82 -7.29
CA LEU A 78 1.27 5.69 -8.26
C LEU A 78 1.72 7.16 -8.18
N SER A 79 2.03 7.66 -6.99
CA SER A 79 2.51 9.05 -6.82
C SER A 79 3.91 9.31 -7.37
N LEU A 80 4.63 8.27 -7.79
CA LEU A 80 5.94 8.40 -8.44
C LEU A 80 5.85 8.74 -9.93
N ASP A 81 4.68 8.60 -10.56
CA ASP A 81 4.48 8.98 -11.97
C ASP A 81 3.83 10.38 -12.01
N PRO A 82 4.53 11.43 -12.49
CA PRO A 82 4.00 12.78 -12.50
C PRO A 82 2.95 13.05 -13.59
N GLY A 83 2.79 12.15 -14.57
CA GLY A 83 1.96 12.40 -15.77
C GLY A 83 2.68 13.22 -16.83
#